data_AF-A0A1Q6ZGL9-F1
#
_entry.id   AF-A0A1Q6ZGL9-F1
#
_cell.length_a   1.000
_cell.length_b   1.000
_cell.length_c   1.000
_cell.angle_alpha   90.00
_cell.angle_beta   90.00
_cell.angle_gamma   90.00
#
_symmetry.space_group_name_H-M   'P 1'
#
loop_
_entity.id
_entity.type
_entity.pdbx_description
1 polymer ?
#
loop_
_entity_poly.entity_id
_entity_poly.type
_entity_poly.pdbx_seq_one_letter_code
_entity_poly.pdbx_strand_id
1 'polypeptide(L)'
;MSLSTGTVAVQVLPLDEQVIRLLAPDTYRSLRQLIQSRSDDIAAAARLANTEHPMLVMVTFLGIVPAARFNPDELFITSRGRLFRPIGIVPLSPTWSSYQLDARQQAVAIYLFEEGISVREQMTISYQGLASDVWTRSLRLLNEERARVKARAQSDAGTAARGP
;
A
#
# COMPACT_ATOMS: atom_id res chain seq x y z
N MET A 1 -6.68 1.14 -3.49
CA MET A 1 -6.71 2.15 -4.59
C MET A 1 -6.41 1.40 -5.88
N SER A 2 -7.07 1.68 -7.02
CA SER A 2 -6.92 0.84 -8.22
C SER A 2 -6.61 1.59 -9.51
N LEU A 3 -5.85 0.95 -10.39
CA LEU A 3 -5.61 1.33 -11.79
C LEU A 3 -5.98 0.13 -12.68
N SER A 4 -6.41 0.34 -13.92
CA SER A 4 -6.70 -0.74 -14.86
C SER A 4 -6.07 -0.47 -16.22
N THR A 5 -5.41 -1.48 -16.79
CA THR A 5 -4.84 -1.45 -18.15
C THR A 5 -5.81 -2.00 -19.20
N GLY A 6 -7.03 -2.39 -18.79
CA GLY A 6 -7.99 -3.11 -19.62
C GLY A 6 -7.82 -4.63 -19.57
N THR A 7 -6.62 -5.14 -19.28
CA THR A 7 -6.36 -6.58 -19.10
C THR A 7 -6.10 -6.96 -17.64
N VAL A 8 -5.49 -6.06 -16.86
CA VAL A 8 -5.21 -6.25 -15.44
C VAL A 8 -5.64 -5.01 -14.67
N ALA A 9 -6.30 -5.22 -13.54
CA ALA A 9 -6.50 -4.18 -12.54
C ALA A 9 -5.43 -4.33 -11.44
N VAL A 10 -4.77 -3.23 -11.10
CA VAL A 10 -3.76 -3.18 -10.06
C VAL A 10 -4.31 -2.42 -8.88
N GLN A 11 -4.30 -3.04 -7.70
CA GLN A 11 -4.65 -2.40 -6.45
C GLN A 11 -3.40 -2.19 -5.59
N VAL A 12 -3.31 -1.03 -4.97
CA VAL A 12 -2.17 -0.63 -4.14
C VAL A 12 -2.67 -0.13 -2.79
N LEU A 13 -2.00 -0.57 -1.72
CA LEU A 13 -2.22 -0.14 -0.33
C LEU A 13 -0.87 0.05 0.37
N PRO A 14 -0.50 1.30 0.74
CA PRO A 14 0.64 1.52 1.63
C PRO A 14 0.41 0.83 2.98
N LEU A 15 1.42 0.10 3.46
CA LEU A 15 1.37 -0.64 4.72
C LEU A 15 1.96 0.15 5.91
N ASP A 16 2.18 1.45 5.72
CA ASP A 16 2.62 2.36 6.77
C ASP A 16 1.55 2.50 7.88
N GLU A 17 1.98 2.51 9.15
CA GLU A 17 1.10 2.64 10.33
C GLU A 17 0.17 3.85 10.26
N GLN A 18 0.62 4.95 9.63
CA GLN A 18 -0.18 6.14 9.48
C GLN A 18 -1.39 5.92 8.57
N VAL A 19 -1.33 4.91 7.71
CA VAL A 19 -2.38 4.50 6.77
C VAL A 19 -3.20 3.36 7.36
N ILE A 20 -2.57 2.25 7.74
CA ILE A 20 -3.30 1.05 8.14
C ILE A 20 -4.09 1.23 9.45
N ARG A 21 -3.66 2.11 10.37
CA ARG A 21 -4.42 2.40 11.62
C ARG A 21 -5.76 3.10 11.37
N LEU A 22 -5.96 3.64 10.17
CA LEU A 22 -7.19 4.34 9.77
C LEU A 22 -8.21 3.38 9.14
N LEU A 23 -7.81 2.13 8.88
CA LEU A 23 -8.70 1.09 8.40
C LEU A 23 -9.55 0.53 9.54
N ALA A 24 -10.57 -0.26 9.20
CA ALA A 24 -11.36 -0.98 10.19
C ALA A 24 -10.44 -1.82 11.11
N PRO A 25 -10.73 -1.91 12.43
CA PRO A 25 -9.85 -2.57 13.39
C PRO A 25 -9.46 -4.00 13.01
N ASP A 26 -10.37 -4.74 12.38
CA ASP A 26 -10.13 -6.11 11.96
C ASP A 26 -9.19 -6.20 10.75
N THR A 27 -9.35 -5.29 9.79
CA THR A 27 -8.43 -5.13 8.66
C THR A 27 -7.04 -4.74 9.13
N TYR A 28 -6.94 -3.80 10.08
CA TYR A 28 -5.67 -3.39 10.68
C TYR A 28 -4.95 -4.59 11.32
N ARG A 29 -5.66 -5.34 12.19
CA ARG A 29 -5.09 -6.52 12.86
C ARG A 29 -4.60 -7.57 11.86
N SER A 30 -5.40 -7.84 10.84
CA SER A 30 -5.07 -8.81 9.79
C SER A 30 -3.82 -8.39 9.00
N LEU A 31 -3.70 -7.12 8.61
CA LEU A 31 -2.52 -6.61 7.90
C LEU A 31 -1.27 -6.61 8.78
N ARG A 32 -1.39 -6.26 10.06
CA ARG A 32 -0.28 -6.35 11.02
C ARG A 32 0.22 -7.78 11.17
N GLN A 33 -0.70 -8.73 11.31
CA GLN A 33 -0.36 -10.16 11.41
C GLN A 33 0.31 -10.67 10.13
N LEU A 34 -0.16 -10.23 8.96
CA LEU A 34 0.44 -10.56 7.67
C LEU A 34 1.87 -10.02 7.53
N ILE A 35 2.11 -8.76 7.91
CA ILE A 35 3.47 -8.18 7.89
C ILE A 35 4.37 -8.95 8.85
N GLN A 36 3.87 -9.26 10.05
CA GLN A 36 4.63 -10.01 11.05
C GLN A 36 4.99 -11.42 10.58
N SER A 37 4.05 -12.14 9.96
CA SER A 37 4.28 -13.50 9.46
C SER A 37 5.25 -13.55 8.27
N ARG A 38 5.44 -12.43 7.58
CA ARG A 38 6.36 -12.27 6.45
C ARG A 38 7.63 -11.50 6.81
N SER A 39 7.88 -11.26 8.10
CA SER A 39 8.98 -10.42 8.56
C SER A 39 10.35 -10.92 8.11
N ASP A 40 10.60 -12.24 8.12
CA ASP A 40 11.86 -12.83 7.66
C ASP A 40 12.08 -12.63 6.15
N ASP A 41 11.04 -12.88 5.34
CA ASP A 41 11.09 -12.69 3.88
C ASP A 41 11.32 -11.20 3.53
N ILE A 42 10.64 -10.30 4.24
CA ILE A 42 10.79 -8.84 4.09
C ILE A 42 12.21 -8.42 4.48
N ALA A 43 12.73 -8.90 5.62
CA ALA A 43 14.08 -8.58 6.08
C ALA A 43 15.14 -9.11 5.11
N ALA A 44 14.95 -10.30 4.54
CA ALA A 44 15.85 -10.85 3.53
C ALA A 44 15.86 -9.97 2.26
N ALA A 45 14.68 -9.58 1.76
CA ALA A 45 14.56 -8.69 0.60
C ALA A 45 15.20 -7.31 0.86
N ALA A 46 14.99 -6.75 2.05
CA ALA A 46 15.55 -5.46 2.46
C ALA A 46 17.09 -5.49 2.52
N ARG A 47 17.67 -6.57 3.07
CA ARG A 47 19.13 -6.78 3.10
C ARG A 47 19.74 -6.89 1.71
N LEU A 48 19.09 -7.62 0.80
CA LEU A 48 19.53 -7.71 -0.60
C LEU A 48 19.53 -6.33 -1.30
N ALA A 49 18.56 -5.48 -0.94
CA ALA A 49 18.44 -4.12 -1.42
C ALA A 49 19.29 -3.09 -0.63
N ASN A 50 20.09 -3.53 0.34
CA ASN A 50 20.90 -2.67 1.22
C ASN A 50 20.11 -1.51 1.85
N THR A 51 18.87 -1.79 2.28
CA THR A 51 17.96 -0.81 2.91
C THR A 51 17.49 -1.33 4.26
N GLU A 52 17.58 -0.52 5.31
CA GLU A 52 17.16 -0.93 6.66
C GLU A 52 15.66 -0.73 6.91
N HIS A 53 15.06 0.37 6.43
CA HIS A 53 13.65 0.66 6.66
C HIS A 53 12.88 0.87 5.33
N PRO A 54 12.71 -0.18 4.51
CA PRO A 54 11.98 -0.04 3.25
C PRO A 54 10.54 0.38 3.50
N MET A 55 9.99 1.20 2.60
CA MET A 55 8.55 1.42 2.58
C MET A 55 7.85 0.18 2.04
N LEU A 56 6.91 -0.34 2.81
CA LEU A 56 6.11 -1.51 2.44
C LEU A 56 4.80 -1.09 1.78
N VAL A 57 4.49 -1.73 0.65
CA VAL A 57 3.27 -1.50 -0.10
C VAL A 57 2.68 -2.83 -0.52
N MET A 58 1.43 -3.11 -0.16
CA MET A 58 0.73 -4.29 -0.66
C MET A 58 0.19 -4.00 -2.06
N VAL A 59 0.51 -4.88 -3.00
CA VAL A 59 0.09 -4.80 -4.39
C VAL A 59 -0.71 -6.05 -4.75
N THR A 60 -1.90 -5.84 -5.32
CA THR A 60 -2.77 -6.90 -5.82
C THR A 60 -3.02 -6.68 -7.30
N PHE A 61 -2.56 -7.60 -8.13
CA PHE A 61 -2.96 -7.70 -9.53
C PHE A 61 -4.22 -8.56 -9.63
N LEU A 62 -5.20 -8.14 -10.43
CA LEU A 62 -6.45 -8.84 -10.71
C LEU A 62 -6.60 -8.98 -12.23
N GLY A 63 -6.67 -10.22 -12.71
CA GLY A 63 -6.95 -10.51 -14.12
C GLY A 63 -8.37 -10.06 -14.51
N ILE A 64 -8.48 -9.25 -15.55
CA ILE A 64 -9.78 -8.82 -16.12
C ILE A 64 -10.18 -9.79 -17.23
N VAL A 65 -9.20 -10.24 -18.01
CA VAL A 65 -9.37 -11.20 -19.11
C VAL A 65 -8.61 -12.49 -18.82
N PRO A 66 -8.93 -13.62 -19.46
CA PRO A 66 -8.14 -14.84 -19.38
C PRO A 66 -6.71 -14.62 -19.87
N ALA A 67 -5.74 -15.36 -19.30
CA ALA A 67 -4.32 -15.25 -19.64
C ALA A 67 -3.76 -13.81 -19.62
N ALA A 68 -4.29 -12.93 -18.76
CA ALA A 68 -3.81 -11.57 -18.58
C ALA A 68 -2.40 -11.57 -17.98
N ARG A 69 -1.45 -10.97 -18.68
CA ARG A 69 -0.06 -10.85 -18.20
C ARG A 69 0.10 -9.63 -17.32
N PHE A 70 0.87 -9.77 -16.25
CA PHE A 70 1.30 -8.65 -15.41
C PHE A 70 2.83 -8.65 -15.28
N ASN A 71 3.43 -7.47 -15.21
CA ASN A 71 4.87 -7.32 -14.98
C ASN A 71 5.09 -6.66 -13.61
N PRO A 72 5.60 -7.39 -12.61
CA PRO A 72 5.69 -6.83 -11.27
C PRO A 72 6.67 -5.65 -11.17
N ASP A 73 7.66 -5.54 -12.06
CA ASP A 73 8.71 -4.52 -12.01
C ASP A 73 8.30 -3.17 -12.65
N GLU A 74 7.12 -3.12 -13.28
CA GLU A 74 6.60 -1.92 -13.95
C GLU A 74 5.69 -1.07 -13.06
N LEU A 75 5.54 -1.41 -11.78
CA LEU A 75 4.81 -0.60 -10.82
C LEU A 75 5.74 0.39 -10.14
N PHE A 76 5.50 1.68 -10.36
CA PHE A 76 6.30 2.75 -9.76
C PHE A 76 5.44 3.66 -8.90
N ILE A 77 6.11 4.31 -7.95
CA ILE A 77 5.53 5.36 -7.11
C ILE A 77 6.27 6.66 -7.39
N THR A 78 5.57 7.72 -7.72
CA THR A 78 6.13 9.07 -7.76
C THR A 78 5.68 9.83 -6.52
N SER A 79 6.62 10.36 -5.74
CA SER A 79 6.34 11.21 -4.58
C SER A 79 7.29 12.40 -4.59
N ARG A 80 6.78 13.61 -4.35
CA ARG A 80 7.57 14.87 -4.39
C ARG A 80 8.43 15.03 -5.67
N GLY A 81 7.92 14.57 -6.82
CA GLY A 81 8.63 14.61 -8.10
C GLY A 81 9.76 13.55 -8.26
N ARG A 82 10.04 12.74 -7.23
CA ARG A 82 10.98 11.62 -7.31
C ARG A 82 10.24 10.34 -7.68
N LEU A 83 10.77 9.60 -8.65
CA LEU A 83 10.28 8.28 -9.05
C LEU A 83 10.97 7.20 -8.19
N PHE A 84 10.18 6.32 -7.60
CA PHE A 84 10.60 5.19 -6.80
C PHE A 84 10.25 3.89 -7.52
N ARG A 85 11.26 3.03 -7.68
CA ARG A 85 11.14 1.68 -8.24
C ARG A 85 11.09 0.67 -7.10
N PRO A 86 10.45 -0.49 -7.32
CA PRO A 86 10.53 -1.57 -6.34
C PRO A 86 11.99 -2.01 -6.18
N ILE A 87 12.45 -2.12 -4.95
CA ILE A 87 13.77 -2.64 -4.58
C ILE A 87 13.71 -4.09 -4.10
N GLY A 88 12.51 -4.59 -3.84
CA GLY A 88 12.27 -5.97 -3.47
C GLY A 88 10.78 -6.30 -3.58
N ILE A 89 10.47 -7.57 -3.84
CA ILE A 89 9.11 -8.08 -3.95
C ILE A 89 9.02 -9.37 -3.14
N VAL A 90 8.08 -9.43 -2.21
CA VAL A 90 7.77 -10.61 -1.40
C VAL A 90 6.41 -11.16 -1.83
N PRO A 91 6.37 -12.22 -2.66
CA PRO A 91 5.12 -12.83 -3.10
C PRO A 91 4.28 -13.37 -1.95
N LEU A 92 2.98 -13.11 -1.97
CA LEU A 92 2.02 -13.63 -0.98
C LEU A 92 1.11 -14.72 -1.54
N SER A 93 0.97 -14.81 -2.86
CA SER A 93 0.13 -15.80 -3.54
C SER A 93 0.96 -16.74 -4.43
N PRO A 94 0.54 -18.02 -4.59
CA PRO A 94 1.24 -18.96 -5.47
C PRO A 94 1.13 -18.58 -6.95
N THR A 95 0.11 -17.80 -7.32
CA THR A 95 -0.13 -17.27 -8.66
C THR A 95 0.87 -16.20 -9.08
N TRP A 96 1.75 -15.76 -8.19
CA TRP A 96 2.71 -14.70 -8.49
C TRP A 96 3.76 -15.13 -9.52
N SER A 97 4.22 -16.38 -9.45
CA SER A 97 5.35 -16.88 -10.25
C SER A 97 5.02 -17.13 -11.73
N SER A 98 3.74 -17.17 -12.11
CA SER A 98 3.33 -17.39 -13.50
C SER A 98 3.39 -16.12 -14.35
N TYR A 99 3.40 -14.94 -13.72
CA TYR A 99 3.23 -13.62 -14.39
C TYR A 99 1.99 -13.54 -15.29
N GLN A 100 1.03 -14.43 -15.06
CA GLN A 100 -0.16 -14.58 -15.87
C GLN A 100 -1.34 -14.95 -14.96
N LEU A 101 -2.46 -14.28 -15.18
CA LEU A 101 -3.69 -14.40 -14.41
C LEU A 101 -4.84 -14.77 -15.34
N ASP A 102 -5.68 -15.70 -14.90
CA ASP A 102 -7.00 -15.89 -15.47
C ASP A 102 -7.98 -14.80 -15.02
N ALA A 103 -9.13 -14.73 -15.68
CA ALA A 103 -10.16 -13.76 -15.33
C ALA A 103 -10.59 -13.94 -13.86
N ARG A 104 -10.60 -12.82 -13.13
CA ARG A 104 -10.88 -12.74 -11.68
C ARG A 104 -9.84 -13.40 -10.77
N GLN A 105 -8.75 -13.94 -11.31
CA GLN A 105 -7.65 -14.46 -10.53
C GLN A 105 -6.80 -13.30 -9.99
N GLN A 106 -6.26 -13.46 -8.80
CA GLN A 106 -5.40 -12.46 -8.16
C GLN A 106 -3.99 -12.97 -7.98
N ALA A 107 -3.02 -12.06 -8.12
CA ALA A 107 -1.66 -12.22 -7.63
C ALA A 107 -1.36 -11.10 -6.63
N VAL A 108 -0.87 -11.45 -5.45
CA VAL A 108 -0.64 -10.51 -4.34
C VAL A 108 0.81 -10.59 -3.88
N ALA A 109 1.43 -9.45 -3.62
CA ALA A 109 2.77 -9.35 -3.02
C ALA A 109 2.93 -8.11 -2.15
N ILE A 110 3.94 -8.12 -1.30
CA ILE A 110 4.46 -6.94 -0.60
C ILE A 110 5.65 -6.41 -1.39
N TYR A 111 5.53 -5.17 -1.83
CA TYR A 111 6.58 -4.43 -2.49
C TYR A 111 7.37 -3.64 -1.46
N LEU A 112 8.68 -3.65 -1.64
CA LEU A 112 9.61 -2.82 -0.90
C LEU A 112 10.04 -1.69 -1.83
N PHE A 113 9.99 -0.47 -1.32
CA PHE A 113 10.54 0.72 -1.96
C PHE A 113 11.58 1.35 -1.04
N GLU A 114 12.51 2.13 -1.62
CA GLU A 114 13.41 2.97 -0.83
C GLU A 114 12.64 3.94 0.07
N GLU A 115 13.31 4.38 1.14
CA GLU A 115 12.81 5.44 2.01
C GLU A 115 12.59 6.77 1.24
N GLY A 116 11.67 7.59 1.76
CA GLY A 116 11.42 8.95 1.26
C GLY A 116 10.09 9.16 0.55
N ILE A 117 9.31 8.08 0.33
CA ILE A 117 7.91 8.20 -0.10
C ILE A 117 7.07 8.69 1.09
N SER A 118 6.41 9.85 0.93
CA SER A 118 5.57 10.41 1.98
C SER A 118 4.10 10.00 1.80
N VAL A 119 3.59 9.18 2.72
CA VAL A 119 2.15 8.86 2.81
C VAL A 119 1.29 10.01 3.37
N ARG A 120 1.86 11.20 3.58
CA ARG A 120 1.07 12.39 3.99
C ARG A 120 0.84 13.35 2.85
N GLU A 121 1.53 13.12 1.74
CA GLU A 121 1.59 14.00 0.60
C GLU A 121 1.14 13.29 -0.66
N GLN A 122 0.91 14.08 -1.70
CA GLN A 122 0.50 13.56 -2.99
C GLN A 122 1.54 12.58 -3.52
N MET A 123 1.04 11.46 -4.00
CA MET A 123 1.81 10.39 -4.60
C MET A 123 1.02 9.86 -5.78
N THR A 124 1.72 9.49 -6.83
CA THR A 124 1.13 8.95 -8.05
C THR A 124 1.62 7.54 -8.20
N ILE A 125 0.69 6.61 -8.41
CA ILE A 125 1.02 5.24 -8.76
C ILE A 125 1.02 5.16 -10.28
N SER A 126 2.06 4.60 -10.87
CA SER A 126 2.10 4.34 -12.32
C SER A 126 2.37 2.87 -12.60
N TYR A 127 1.74 2.38 -13.67
CA TYR A 127 1.89 1.01 -14.16
C TYR A 127 1.56 0.98 -15.65
N GLN A 128 2.44 0.38 -16.46
CA GLN A 128 2.28 0.28 -17.92
C GLN A 128 1.94 1.62 -18.62
N GLY A 129 2.60 2.70 -18.20
CA GLY A 129 2.38 4.04 -18.76
C GLY A 129 1.09 4.73 -18.32
N LEU A 130 0.20 4.03 -17.60
CA LEU A 130 -0.96 4.64 -16.97
C LEU A 130 -0.58 5.13 -15.58
N ALA A 131 -1.10 6.30 -15.20
CA ALA A 131 -0.86 6.91 -13.90
C ALA A 131 -2.18 7.18 -13.17
N SER A 132 -2.17 6.98 -11.86
CA SER A 132 -3.30 7.19 -10.97
C SER A 132 -2.89 8.11 -9.82
N ASP A 133 -3.62 9.22 -9.69
CA ASP A 133 -3.53 10.19 -8.60
C ASP A 133 -4.47 9.83 -7.43
N VAL A 134 -5.05 8.63 -7.44
CA VAL A 134 -6.11 8.23 -6.49
C VAL A 134 -5.69 8.40 -5.03
N TRP A 135 -4.38 8.40 -4.74
CA TRP A 135 -3.84 8.72 -3.41
C TRP A 135 -4.21 10.11 -2.92
N THR A 136 -4.09 11.11 -3.77
CA THR A 136 -4.39 12.51 -3.47
C THR A 136 -5.86 12.69 -3.08
N ARG A 137 -6.76 11.83 -3.59
CA ARG A 137 -8.17 11.81 -3.21
C ARG A 137 -8.42 11.10 -1.88
N SER A 138 -7.80 9.93 -1.66
CA SER A 138 -7.88 9.22 -0.37
C SER A 138 -7.29 10.04 0.78
N LEU A 139 -6.23 10.81 0.55
CA LEU A 139 -5.61 11.68 1.56
C LEU A 139 -6.54 12.75 2.13
N ARG A 140 -7.43 13.34 1.31
CA ARG A 140 -8.40 14.33 1.81
C ARG A 140 -9.37 13.69 2.80
N LEU A 141 -9.93 12.54 2.44
CA LEU A 141 -10.83 11.77 3.31
C LEU A 141 -10.12 11.32 4.60
N LEU A 142 -8.86 10.87 4.49
CA LEU A 142 -8.04 10.42 5.63
C LEU A 142 -7.70 11.59 6.58
N ASN A 143 -7.43 12.79 6.04
CA ASN A 143 -7.18 13.98 6.86
C ASN A 143 -8.44 14.46 7.60
N GLU A 144 -9.61 14.39 6.96
CA GLU A 144 -10.90 14.71 7.59
C GLU A 144 -11.22 13.77 8.76
N GLU A 145 -11.04 12.47 8.59
CA GLU A 145 -11.25 11.49 9.67
C GLU A 145 -10.24 11.68 10.81
N ARG A 146 -8.98 11.98 10.50
CA ARG A 146 -7.98 12.32 11.54
C ARG A 146 -8.37 13.58 12.32
N ALA A 147 -8.93 14.59 11.66
CA ALA A 147 -9.42 15.81 12.32
C ALA A 147 -10.60 15.49 13.27
N ARG A 148 -11.52 14.63 12.85
CA ARG A 148 -12.66 14.16 13.68
C ARG A 148 -12.21 13.38 14.91
N VAL A 149 -11.28 12.43 14.75
CA VAL A 149 -10.74 11.64 15.87
C VAL A 149 -9.98 12.55 16.86
N LYS A 150 -9.18 13.50 16.37
CA LYS A 150 -8.49 14.46 17.24
C LYS A 150 -9.47 15.36 18.00
N ALA A 151 -10.51 15.86 17.34
CA ALA A 151 -11.53 16.68 17.97
C ALA A 151 -12.27 15.91 19.08
N ARG A 152 -12.59 14.63 18.86
CA ARG A 152 -13.24 13.78 19.86
C ARG A 152 -12.34 13.51 21.07
N ALA A 153 -11.07 13.21 20.85
CA ALA A 153 -10.10 13.00 21.92
C ALA A 153 -9.87 14.27 22.78
N GLN A 154 -9.92 15.45 22.18
CA GLN A 154 -9.81 16.73 22.91
C GLN A 154 -11.07 17.04 23.74
N SER A 155 -12.26 16.69 23.25
CA SER A 155 -13.52 16.82 23.99
C SER A 155 -13.61 15.88 25.20
N ASP A 156 -13.11 14.65 25.07
CA ASP A 156 -13.08 13.68 26.17
C ASP A 156 -12.03 14.08 27.24
N ALA A 157 -10.86 14.61 26.82
CA ALA A 157 -9.85 15.14 27.74
C ALA A 157 -10.29 16.43 28.43
N GLY A 158 -11.06 17.29 27.76
CA GLY A 158 -11.61 18.54 28.32
C GLY A 158 -12.73 18.32 29.33
N THR A 159 -13.49 17.24 29.20
CA THR A 159 -14.55 16.85 30.17
C THR A 159 -13.93 16.26 31.45
N ALA A 160 -12.84 15.49 31.34
CA ALA A 160 -12.14 14.94 32.50
C ALA A 160 -11.40 15.99 33.35
N ALA A 161 -11.02 17.14 32.76
CA ALA A 161 -10.30 18.21 33.45
C ALA A 161 -11.21 19.26 34.13
N ARG A 162 -12.54 19.08 34.10
CA ARG A 162 -13.53 20.06 34.58
C ARG A 162 -14.48 19.55 35.68
N GLY A 163 -14.13 18.50 36.40
CA GLY A 163 -14.88 18.05 37.58
C GLY A 163 -14.18 18.39 38.89
N PRO A 164 -14.70 19.39 39.63
CA PRO A 164 -14.98 19.23 41.06
C PRO A 164 -16.48 19.19 41.34
#